data_AF-A0A7D4NQ57-F1
#
_entry.id   AF-A0A7D4NQ57-F1
#
_cell.length_a   1.000
_cell.length_b   1.000
_cell.length_c   1.000
_cell.angle_alpha   90.00
_cell.angle_beta   90.00
_cell.angle_gamma   90.00
#
_symmetry.space_group_name_H-M   'P 1'
#
loop_
_entity.id
_entity.type
_entity.pdbx_description
1 polymer ?
#
loop_
_entity_poly.entity_id
_entity_poly.type
_entity_poly.pdbx_seq_one_letter_code
_entity_poly.pdbx_strand_id
1 'polypeptide(L)'
;MSSNKMLKAYRTLLNHAKEKAALAEYKTWQVLGHAIEQAEQADHDLADLTAKEFQQVQKDVNEDINILAEYLNDVEKGVDEFLDMDLPVLEKLLIDKALSLSDPTQITVLRLRIAAAMDEEHPAFNPPH
;
A
#
# COMPACT_ATOMS: atom_id res chain seq x y z
N MET A 1 1.57 -16.35 -8.71
CA MET A 1 2.80 -16.49 -7.88
C MET A 1 3.57 -15.17 -7.76
N SER A 2 3.59 -14.29 -8.78
CA SER A 2 4.31 -13.00 -8.75
C SER A 2 3.81 -11.97 -7.73
N SER A 3 2.52 -11.97 -7.39
CA SER A 3 1.94 -11.02 -6.44
C SER A 3 2.52 -11.12 -5.03
N ASN A 4 2.95 -12.31 -4.61
CA ASN A 4 3.52 -12.54 -3.28
C ASN A 4 4.95 -11.97 -3.16
N LYS A 5 5.71 -12.01 -4.26
CA LYS A 5 7.08 -11.47 -4.35
C LYS A 5 7.09 -9.95 -4.31
N MET A 6 6.23 -9.30 -5.11
CA MET A 6 6.10 -7.83 -5.11
C MET A 6 5.62 -7.31 -3.75
N LEU A 7 4.64 -7.99 -3.14
CA LEU A 7 4.16 -7.64 -1.80
C LEU A 7 5.24 -7.81 -0.72
N LYS A 8 6.03 -8.89 -0.79
CA LYS A 8 7.14 -9.11 0.14
C LYS A 8 8.17 -7.98 0.03
N ALA A 9 8.57 -7.63 -1.20
CA ALA A 9 9.51 -6.55 -1.44
C ALA A 9 8.98 -5.18 -1.00
N TYR A 10 7.69 -4.92 -1.22
CA TYR A 10 7.01 -3.71 -0.74
C TYR A 10 7.13 -3.59 0.79
N ARG A 11 6.80 -4.67 1.51
CA ARG A 11 6.91 -4.73 2.98
C ARG A 11 8.35 -4.53 3.45
N THR A 12 9.31 -5.16 2.78
CA THR A 12 10.74 -5.02 3.10
C THR A 12 11.19 -3.57 2.92
N LEU A 13 10.86 -2.93 1.80
CA LEU A 13 11.21 -1.53 1.54
C LEU A 13 10.57 -0.57 2.55
N LEU A 14 9.29 -0.77 2.86
CA LEU A 14 8.56 0.05 3.82
C LEU A 14 9.14 -0.10 5.23
N ASN A 15 9.45 -1.32 5.66
CA ASN A 15 10.10 -1.57 6.95
C ASN A 15 11.49 -0.94 7.01
N HIS A 16 12.31 -1.15 5.99
CA HIS A 16 13.66 -0.57 5.92
C HIS A 16 13.63 0.97 5.96
N ALA A 17 12.66 1.58 5.27
CA ALA A 17 12.45 3.02 5.35
C ALA A 17 12.06 3.46 6.77
N LYS A 18 11.14 2.73 7.41
CA LYS A 18 10.69 3.00 8.79
C LYS A 18 11.83 2.91 9.79
N GLU A 19 12.65 1.86 9.70
CA GLU A 19 13.82 1.65 10.56
C GLU A 19 14.86 2.76 10.36
N LYS A 20 15.19 3.12 9.11
CA LYS A 20 16.10 4.23 8.84
C LYS A 20 15.59 5.56 9.38
N ALA A 21 14.29 5.83 9.24
CA ALA A 21 13.67 7.05 9.77
C ALA A 21 13.59 7.06 11.30
N ALA A 22 13.42 5.90 11.94
CA ALA A 22 13.45 5.76 13.40
C ALA A 22 14.86 5.95 13.98
N LEU A 23 15.90 5.57 13.23
CA LEU A 23 17.31 5.76 13.61
C LEU A 23 17.84 7.16 13.32
N ALA A 24 17.17 7.93 12.47
CA ALA A 24 17.54 9.30 12.15
C ALA A 24 17.22 10.24 13.32
N GLU A 25 18.14 11.18 13.61
CA GLU A 25 17.93 12.20 14.66
C GLU A 25 16.70 13.07 14.39
N TYR A 26 16.36 13.27 13.12
CA TYR A 26 15.16 13.98 12.69
C TYR A 26 14.23 13.04 11.96
N LYS A 27 13.12 12.70 12.61
CA LYS A 27 12.02 11.97 11.98
C LYS A 27 11.30 12.93 11.03
N THR A 28 11.46 12.72 9.73
CA THR A 28 10.76 13.51 8.70
C THR A 28 10.33 12.62 7.53
N TRP A 29 9.29 13.07 6.83
CA TRP A 29 8.83 12.42 5.59
C TRP A 29 9.91 12.37 4.49
N GLN A 30 10.81 13.36 4.49
CA GLN A 30 11.92 13.42 3.54
C GLN A 30 12.94 12.30 3.79
N VAL A 31 13.21 11.95 5.05
CA VAL A 31 14.11 10.85 5.42
C VAL A 31 13.53 9.51 4.98
N LEU A 32 12.22 9.31 5.11
CA LEU A 32 11.53 8.10 4.61
C LEU A 32 11.69 7.95 3.10
N GLY A 33 11.45 9.03 2.33
CA GLY A 33 11.62 9.01 0.87
C GLY A 33 13.06 8.69 0.45
N HIS A 34 14.06 9.34 1.08
CA HIS A 34 15.47 9.05 0.81
C HIS A 34 15.87 7.62 1.18
N ALA A 35 15.30 7.06 2.25
CA ALA A 35 15.59 5.70 2.67
C ALA A 35 15.09 4.64 1.66
N ILE A 36 14.00 4.92 0.95
CA ILE A 36 13.46 4.07 -0.12
C ILE A 36 14.33 4.17 -1.37
N GLU A 37 14.74 5.38 -1.75
CA GLU A 37 15.61 5.60 -2.92
C GLU A 37 17.00 4.96 -2.73
N GLN A 38 17.53 5.02 -1.51
CA GLN A 38 18.77 4.39 -1.13
C GLN A 38 18.66 2.89 -0.84
N ALA A 39 17.46 2.31 -0.91
CA ALA A 39 17.33 0.87 -0.74
C ALA A 39 18.04 0.16 -1.88
N GLU A 40 18.97 -0.73 -1.53
CA GLU A 40 19.71 -1.48 -2.53
C GLU A 40 18.96 -2.75 -2.91
N GLN A 41 18.98 -3.04 -4.21
CA GLN A 41 18.43 -4.26 -4.76
C GLN A 41 19.24 -5.52 -4.35
N ALA A 42 20.39 -5.33 -3.69
CA ALA A 42 21.29 -6.38 -3.21
C ALA A 42 20.79 -7.08 -1.94
N ASP A 43 19.77 -6.55 -1.26
CA ASP A 43 19.15 -7.22 -0.13
C ASP A 43 18.53 -8.55 -0.57
N HIS A 44 18.72 -9.63 0.18
CA HIS A 44 18.27 -10.97 -0.19
C HIS A 44 16.76 -11.02 -0.44
N ASP A 45 15.99 -10.20 0.27
CA ASP A 45 14.54 -10.10 0.10
C ASP A 45 14.12 -9.28 -1.14
N LEU A 46 15.03 -8.49 -1.70
CA LEU A 46 14.84 -7.68 -2.91
C LEU A 46 15.54 -8.25 -4.15
N ALA A 47 16.54 -9.12 -3.95
CA ALA A 47 17.39 -9.71 -4.98
C ALA A 47 16.62 -10.59 -5.97
N ASP A 48 15.47 -11.12 -5.54
CA ASP A 48 14.60 -11.89 -6.43
C ASP A 48 13.98 -11.00 -7.52
N LEU A 49 13.83 -9.67 -7.31
CA LEU A 49 13.20 -8.73 -8.24
C LEU A 49 14.10 -8.35 -9.42
N THR A 50 13.49 -8.24 -10.61
CA THR A 50 14.17 -7.59 -11.73
C THR A 50 14.31 -6.08 -11.47
N ALA A 51 15.31 -5.41 -12.08
CA ALA A 51 15.51 -3.96 -11.94
C ALA A 51 14.24 -3.13 -12.23
N LYS A 52 13.44 -3.55 -13.22
CA LYS A 52 12.17 -2.88 -13.55
C LYS A 52 11.11 -3.08 -12.48
N GLU A 53 10.97 -4.30 -11.97
CA GLU A 53 10.02 -4.60 -10.88
C GLU A 53 10.41 -3.85 -9.61
N PHE A 54 11.70 -3.78 -9.28
CA PHE A 54 12.20 -3.05 -8.12
C PHE A 54 11.94 -1.55 -8.22
N GLN A 55 12.24 -0.93 -9.37
CA GLN A 55 11.91 0.48 -9.60
C GLN A 55 10.41 0.75 -9.49
N GLN A 56 9.57 -0.17 -9.95
CA GLN A 56 8.13 -0.05 -9.80
C GLN A 56 7.73 -0.06 -8.32
N VAL A 57 8.21 -1.02 -7.53
CA VAL A 57 7.90 -1.10 -6.10
C VAL A 57 8.42 0.14 -5.36
N GLN A 58 9.64 0.62 -5.66
CA GLN A 58 10.16 1.85 -5.06
C GLN A 58 9.25 3.04 -5.34
N LYS A 59 8.79 3.18 -6.59
CA LYS A 59 7.88 4.26 -6.96
C LYS A 59 6.54 4.15 -6.22
N ASP A 60 5.96 2.94 -6.21
CA ASP A 60 4.67 2.68 -5.55
C ASP A 60 4.75 2.99 -4.05
N VAL A 61 5.79 2.51 -3.35
CA VAL A 61 5.99 2.79 -1.90
C VAL A 61 6.18 4.28 -1.65
N ASN A 62 6.92 4.99 -2.49
CA ASN A 62 7.17 6.42 -2.30
C ASN A 62 5.89 7.25 -2.52
N GLU A 63 5.11 6.92 -3.54
CA GLU A 63 3.80 7.55 -3.80
C GLU A 63 2.83 7.32 -2.63
N ASP A 64 2.77 6.08 -2.14
CA ASP A 64 1.97 5.69 -0.98
C ASP A 64 2.37 6.43 0.30
N ILE A 65 3.67 6.60 0.58
CA ILE A 65 4.13 7.38 1.75
C ILE A 65 3.73 8.85 1.62
N ASN A 66 3.79 9.44 0.43
CA ASN A 66 3.37 10.83 0.24
C ASN A 66 1.85 10.99 0.48
N ILE A 67 1.04 10.05 -0.02
CA ILE A 67 -0.41 10.02 0.23
C ILE A 67 -0.72 9.87 1.73
N LEU A 68 0.06 9.06 2.46
CA LEU A 68 -0.06 8.92 3.91
C LEU A 68 0.40 10.16 4.66
N ALA A 69 1.46 10.82 4.19
CA ALA A 69 1.97 12.06 4.79
C ALA A 69 0.93 13.18 4.68
N GLU A 70 0.31 13.34 3.51
CA GLU A 70 -0.80 14.28 3.32
C GLU A 70 -1.99 13.93 4.22
N TYR A 71 -2.38 12.65 4.27
CA TYR A 71 -3.48 12.21 5.11
C TYR A 71 -3.23 12.45 6.60
N LEU A 72 -2.04 12.09 7.10
CA LEU A 72 -1.70 12.29 8.50
C LEU A 72 -1.65 13.77 8.84
N ASN A 73 -1.13 14.60 7.94
CA ASN A 73 -1.17 16.04 8.09
C ASN A 73 -2.62 16.58 8.18
N ASP A 74 -3.54 16.07 7.36
CA ASP A 74 -4.97 16.44 7.41
C ASP A 74 -5.65 16.05 8.73
N VAL A 75 -5.21 14.97 9.38
CA VAL A 75 -5.72 14.54 10.70
C VAL A 75 -4.87 15.06 11.87
N GLU A 76 -4.04 16.09 11.63
CA GLU A 76 -3.12 16.72 12.61
C GLU A 76 -2.15 15.74 13.28
N LYS A 77 -1.81 14.64 12.58
CA LYS A 77 -0.84 13.62 13.01
C LYS A 77 0.48 13.78 12.26
N GLY A 78 1.57 13.55 12.96
CA GLY A 78 2.93 13.68 12.41
C GLY A 78 3.53 12.35 11.95
N VAL A 79 4.78 12.43 11.48
CA VAL A 79 5.59 11.25 11.12
C VAL A 79 5.88 10.35 12.32
N ASP A 80 5.84 10.86 13.55
CA ASP A 80 5.97 10.04 14.76
C ASP A 80 4.86 8.98 14.86
N GLU A 81 3.61 9.36 14.61
CA GLU A 81 2.50 8.40 14.60
C GLU A 81 2.71 7.34 13.51
N PHE A 82 3.20 7.75 12.35
CA PHE A 82 3.52 6.83 11.27
C PHE A 82 4.57 5.78 11.66
N LEU A 83 5.62 6.20 12.38
CA LEU A 83 6.67 5.30 12.83
C LEU A 83 6.18 4.35 13.92
N ASP A 84 5.29 4.83 14.81
CA ASP A 84 4.70 4.05 15.88
C ASP A 84 3.61 3.06 15.38
N MET A 85 3.04 3.29 14.20
CA MET A 85 2.08 2.37 13.59
C MET A 85 2.72 1.05 13.12
N ASP A 86 2.02 -0.05 13.40
CA ASP A 86 2.40 -1.37 12.91
C ASP A 86 2.17 -1.50 11.39
N LEU A 87 2.99 -2.30 10.72
CA LEU A 87 2.90 -2.54 9.27
C LEU A 87 1.49 -2.96 8.79
N PRO A 88 0.76 -3.86 9.48
CA PRO A 88 -0.59 -4.23 9.06
C PRO A 88 -1.59 -3.08 9.15
N VAL A 89 -1.38 -2.12 10.05
CA VAL A 89 -2.22 -0.92 10.19
C VAL A 89 -1.95 0.03 9.04
N LEU A 90 -0.68 0.24 8.69
CA LEU A 90 -0.27 1.04 7.53
C LEU A 90 -0.82 0.46 6.21
N GLU A 91 -0.69 -0.86 6.00
CA GLU A 91 -1.24 -1.54 4.83
C GLU A 91 -2.75 -1.36 4.72
N LYS A 92 -3.48 -1.51 5.83
CA LYS A 92 -4.92 -1.30 5.84
C LYS A 92 -5.27 0.14 5.49
N LEU A 93 -4.56 1.11 6.05
CA LEU A 93 -4.82 2.53 5.82
C LEU A 93 -4.54 2.92 4.35
N LEU A 94 -3.48 2.35 3.77
CA LEU A 94 -3.19 2.47 2.34
C LEU A 94 -4.26 1.85 1.46
N ILE A 95 -4.73 0.65 1.79
CA ILE A 95 -5.83 0.00 1.07
C ILE A 95 -7.10 0.88 1.16
N ASP A 96 -7.46 1.34 2.35
CA ASP A 96 -8.65 2.18 2.56
C ASP A 96 -8.54 3.50 1.80
N LYS A 97 -7.35 4.11 1.76
CA LYS A 97 -7.10 5.35 1.00
C LYS A 97 -7.06 5.10 -0.51
N ALA A 98 -6.45 4.02 -0.98
CA ALA A 98 -6.48 3.61 -2.38
C ALA A 98 -7.92 3.34 -2.85
N LEU A 99 -8.74 2.69 -2.01
CA LEU A 99 -10.17 2.50 -2.27
C LEU A 99 -10.95 3.82 -2.25
N SER A 100 -10.55 4.78 -1.42
CA SER A 100 -11.16 6.13 -1.37
C SER A 100 -10.75 7.03 -2.55
N LEU A 101 -9.56 6.84 -3.10
CA LEU A 101 -9.05 7.55 -4.29
C LEU A 101 -9.56 6.91 -5.58
N SER A 102 -9.80 5.60 -5.56
CA SER A 102 -10.56 4.92 -6.61
C SER A 102 -11.95 5.52 -6.71
N ASP A 103 -12.38 5.80 -7.95
CA ASP A 103 -13.73 6.29 -8.23
C ASP A 103 -14.76 5.48 -7.42
N PRO A 104 -15.51 6.12 -6.50
CA PRO A 104 -16.43 5.42 -5.61
C PRO A 104 -17.48 4.62 -6.38
N THR A 105 -17.74 4.97 -7.64
CA THR A 105 -18.57 4.22 -8.58
C THR A 105 -17.98 2.85 -8.89
N GLN A 106 -16.68 2.77 -9.16
CA GLN A 106 -15.99 1.52 -9.49
C GLN A 106 -15.94 0.57 -8.30
N ILE A 107 -15.70 1.10 -7.10
CA ILE A 107 -15.75 0.36 -5.83
C ILE A 107 -17.14 -0.22 -5.60
N THR A 108 -18.18 0.59 -5.80
CA THR A 108 -19.58 0.18 -5.63
C THR A 108 -19.96 -0.93 -6.60
N VAL A 109 -19.58 -0.81 -7.88
CA VAL A 109 -19.83 -1.84 -8.89
C VAL A 109 -19.09 -3.14 -8.57
N LEU A 110 -17.84 -3.06 -8.08
CA LEU A 110 -17.10 -4.25 -7.65
C LEU A 110 -17.79 -4.95 -6.46
N ARG A 111 -18.23 -4.18 -5.45
CA ARG A 111 -18.99 -4.72 -4.31
C ARG A 111 -20.29 -5.39 -4.74
N LEU A 112 -21.04 -4.77 -5.66
CA LEU A 112 -22.27 -5.35 -6.22
C LEU A 112 -22.00 -6.64 -6.98
N ARG A 113 -20.93 -6.70 -7.78
CA ARG A 113 -20.52 -7.92 -8.50
C ARG A 113 -20.11 -9.04 -7.56
N ILE A 114 -19.35 -8.72 -6.51
CA ILE A 114 -18.95 -9.70 -5.49
C ILE A 114 -20.19 -10.19 -4.73
N ALA A 115 -21.09 -9.29 -4.32
CA ALA A 115 -22.34 -9.66 -3.66
C ALA A 115 -23.20 -10.59 -4.55
N ALA A 116 -23.36 -10.25 -5.83
CA ALA A 116 -24.10 -11.07 -6.79
C ALA A 116 -23.43 -12.44 -7.08
N ALA A 117 -22.10 -12.53 -6.96
CA ALA A 117 -21.36 -13.78 -7.14
C ALA A 117 -21.33 -14.65 -5.87
N MET A 118 -21.48 -14.06 -4.69
CA MET A 118 -21.55 -14.76 -3.40
C MET A 118 -22.98 -15.17 -3.03
N ASP A 119 -23.99 -14.56 -3.67
CA ASP A 119 -25.38 -14.94 -3.57
C ASP A 119 -25.67 -16.11 -4.53
N GLU A 120 -25.24 -17.32 -4.16
CA GLU A 120 -25.51 -18.58 -4.89
C GLU A 120 -27.01 -18.96 -4.93
N GLU A 121 -27.92 -18.12 -4.45
CA GLU A 121 -29.38 -18.33 -4.43
C GLU A 121 -30.15 -17.23 -5.18
N HIS A 122 -29.58 -16.64 -6.24
CA HIS A 122 -30.36 -15.73 -7.08
C HIS A 122 -31.45 -16.52 -7.86
N PRO A 123 -32.75 -16.26 -7.67
CA PRO A 123 -33.78 -16.91 -8.48
C PRO A 123 -33.55 -16.52 -9.93
N ALA A 124 -33.38 -17.53 -10.79
CA ALA A 124 -33.34 -17.33 -12.23
C ALA A 124 -34.59 -16.53 -12.63
N PHE A 125 -34.37 -15.34 -13.20
CA PHE A 125 -35.45 -14.54 -13.76
C PHE A 125 -36.05 -15.35 -14.91
N ASN A 126 -37.14 -16.04 -14.64
CA ASN A 126 -37.84 -16.84 -15.65
C ASN A 126 -38.83 -15.89 -16.34
N PRO A 127 -38.57 -15.44 -17.57
CA PRO A 127 -39.51 -14.59 -18.28
C PRO A 127 -40.81 -15.38 -18.52
N PRO A 128 -42.00 -14.78 -18.31
CA PRO A 128 -43.26 -15.46 -18.52
C PRO A 128 -43.43 -15.84 -20.00
N HIS A 129 -43.90 -17.07 -20.24
CA HIS A 129 -44.31 -17.60 -21.54
C HIS A 129 -45.49 -16.84 -22.14
#